data_AF-A0A2N5S7B7-F1
#
_entry.id   AF-A0A2N5S7B7-F1
#
_cell.length_a   1.000
_cell.length_b   1.000
_cell.length_c   1.000
_cell.angle_alpha   90.00
_cell.angle_beta   90.00
_cell.angle_gamma   90.00
#
_symmetry.space_group_name_H-M   'P 1'
#
loop_
_entity.id
_entity.type
_entity.pdbx_description
1 polymer ?
#
loop_
_entity_poly.entity_id
_entity_poly.type
_entity_poly.pdbx_seq_one_letter_code
_entity_poly.pdbx_strand_id
1 'polypeptide(L)'
;GLDETIKDARVLTLRRLNLADGTADDHAKLAALTPSFQFRVALKTKEIIIEEELRVRRARKMTMIAEGSEAKRQEDAIAKRKRELEEKKRWEETREERVTDWRSFQKGETSGKKKKKQKLEVLG
;
A
#
# COMPACT_ATOMS: atom_id res chain seq x y z
N GLY A 1 18.68 -8.53 -24.60
CA GLY A 1 19.43 -7.43 -25.26
C GLY A 1 18.61 -6.90 -26.42
N LEU A 2 18.98 -5.74 -26.99
CA LEU A 2 18.19 -5.09 -28.04
C LEU A 2 17.94 -6.01 -29.26
N ASP A 3 18.96 -6.77 -29.67
CA ASP A 3 18.84 -7.69 -30.81
C ASP A 3 17.77 -8.77 -30.59
N GLU A 4 17.67 -9.29 -29.37
CA GLU A 4 16.66 -10.29 -29.04
C GLU A 4 15.25 -9.68 -29.05
N THR A 5 15.12 -8.46 -28.52
CA THR A 5 13.84 -7.72 -28.58
C THR A 5 13.43 -7.43 -30.03
N ILE A 6 14.38 -7.15 -30.93
CA ILE A 6 14.10 -6.96 -32.35
C ILE A 6 13.64 -8.28 -33.00
N LYS A 7 14.27 -9.42 -32.67
CA LYS A 7 13.82 -10.73 -33.16
C LYS A 7 12.41 -11.07 -32.68
N ASP A 8 12.14 -10.86 -31.39
CA ASP A 8 10.82 -11.06 -30.81
C ASP A 8 9.77 -10.16 -31.48
N ALA A 9 10.09 -8.88 -31.64
CA ALA A 9 9.25 -7.92 -32.35
C ALA A 9 8.96 -8.35 -33.78
N ARG A 10 9.98 -8.88 -34.49
CA ARG A 10 9.83 -9.42 -35.85
C ARG A 10 8.86 -10.59 -35.88
N VAL A 11 9.07 -11.59 -35.02
CA VAL A 11 8.22 -12.77 -34.91
C VAL A 11 6.77 -12.38 -34.58
N LEU A 12 6.57 -11.51 -33.58
CA LEU A 12 5.24 -11.03 -33.21
C LEU A 12 4.57 -10.25 -34.36
N THR A 13 5.35 -9.49 -35.14
CA THR A 13 4.83 -8.78 -36.31
C THR A 13 4.41 -9.75 -37.41
N LEU A 14 5.17 -10.82 -37.67
CA LEU A 14 4.80 -11.88 -38.62
C LEU A 14 3.53 -12.61 -38.19
N ARG A 15 3.43 -12.99 -36.91
CA ARG A 15 2.22 -13.63 -36.36
C ARG A 15 0.98 -12.74 -36.48
N ARG A 16 1.13 -11.42 -36.25
CA ARG A 16 0.04 -10.45 -36.45
C ARG A 16 -0.44 -10.38 -37.91
N LEU A 17 0.44 -10.69 -38.86
CA LEU A 17 0.13 -10.78 -40.28
C LEU A 17 -0.32 -12.20 -40.71
N ASN A 18 -0.48 -13.13 -39.75
CA ASN A 18 -0.77 -14.54 -39.99
C ASN A 18 0.26 -15.21 -40.92
N LEU A 19 1.54 -14.87 -40.75
CA LEU A 19 2.67 -15.48 -41.45
C LEU A 19 3.49 -16.34 -40.49
N ALA A 20 4.21 -17.32 -41.04
CA ALA A 20 5.10 -18.16 -40.26
C ALA A 20 6.31 -17.37 -39.74
N ASP A 21 6.82 -17.73 -38.56
CA ASP A 21 7.93 -17.03 -37.90
C ASP A 21 9.21 -16.99 -38.76
N GLY A 22 9.41 -18.00 -39.62
CA GLY A 22 10.53 -18.13 -40.54
C GLY A 22 10.30 -17.53 -41.94
N THR A 23 9.21 -16.78 -42.17
CA THR A 23 8.99 -16.10 -43.47
C THR A 23 10.15 -15.16 -43.79
N ALA A 24 10.74 -15.30 -44.97
CA ALA A 24 11.85 -14.46 -45.43
C ALA A 24 11.38 -13.01 -45.72
N ASP A 25 12.29 -12.05 -45.58
CA ASP A 25 11.97 -10.62 -45.66
C ASP A 25 11.60 -10.15 -47.08
N ASP A 26 11.99 -10.91 -48.11
CA ASP A 26 11.68 -10.71 -49.53
C ASP A 26 10.29 -11.26 -49.94
N HIS A 27 9.57 -11.87 -49.01
CA HIS A 27 8.25 -12.45 -49.27
C HIS A 27 7.27 -11.39 -49.82
N ALA A 28 6.59 -11.70 -50.93
CA ALA A 28 5.75 -10.73 -51.66
C ALA A 28 4.71 -10.01 -50.78
N LYS A 29 4.12 -10.73 -49.80
CA LYS A 29 3.16 -10.12 -48.86
C LYS A 29 3.79 -9.10 -47.91
N LEU A 30 5.09 -9.22 -47.60
CA LEU A 30 5.82 -8.26 -46.76
C LEU A 30 6.26 -7.04 -47.59
N ALA A 31 6.71 -7.26 -48.82
CA ALA A 31 7.10 -6.21 -49.75
C ALA A 31 5.93 -5.27 -50.11
N ALA A 32 4.70 -5.79 -50.15
CA ALA A 32 3.49 -5.01 -50.44
C ALA A 32 2.94 -4.20 -49.24
N LEU A 33 3.59 -4.23 -48.07
CA LEU A 33 3.07 -3.57 -46.87
C LEU A 33 3.35 -2.05 -46.87
N THR A 34 2.30 -1.30 -46.55
CA THR A 34 2.39 0.12 -46.18
C THR A 34 1.79 0.31 -44.78
N PRO A 35 2.50 0.86 -43.78
CA PRO A 35 3.95 1.09 -43.78
C PRO A 35 4.75 -0.22 -43.88
N SER A 36 6.04 -0.10 -44.23
CA SER A 36 6.94 -1.23 -44.51
C SER A 36 7.03 -2.21 -43.34
N PHE A 37 7.37 -3.46 -43.67
CA PHE A 37 7.56 -4.50 -42.65
C PHE A 37 8.58 -4.08 -41.58
N GLN A 38 9.75 -3.56 -41.99
CA GLN A 38 10.78 -3.09 -41.08
C GLN A 38 10.29 -1.98 -40.14
N PHE A 39 9.47 -1.05 -40.64
CA PHE A 39 8.87 -0.01 -39.80
C PHE A 39 7.94 -0.59 -38.74
N ARG A 40 7.12 -1.59 -39.11
CA ARG A 40 6.22 -2.28 -38.18
C ARG A 40 7.02 -3.03 -37.11
N VAL A 41 8.12 -3.69 -37.49
CA VAL A 41 9.03 -4.34 -36.53
C VAL A 41 9.63 -3.30 -35.58
N ALA A 42 10.14 -2.18 -36.08
CA ALA A 42 10.70 -1.12 -35.24
C ALA A 42 9.66 -0.54 -34.25
N LEU A 43 8.43 -0.33 -34.72
CA LEU A 43 7.33 0.09 -33.86
C LEU A 43 7.05 -0.96 -32.77
N LYS A 44 7.03 -2.24 -33.15
CA LYS A 44 6.79 -3.32 -32.19
C LYS A 44 7.94 -3.46 -31.17
N THR A 45 9.19 -3.27 -31.59
CA THR A 45 10.36 -3.22 -30.69
C THR A 45 10.19 -2.11 -29.66
N LYS A 46 9.79 -0.91 -30.11
CA LYS A 46 9.51 0.23 -29.22
C LYS A 46 8.40 -0.09 -28.22
N GLU A 47 7.30 -0.70 -28.67
CA GLU A 47 6.21 -1.14 -27.79
C GLU A 47 6.72 -2.07 -26.68
N ILE A 48 7.47 -3.12 -27.05
CA ILE A 48 7.98 -4.11 -26.08
C ILE A 48 8.87 -3.44 -25.02
N ILE A 49 9.77 -2.55 -25.44
CA ILE A 49 10.66 -1.83 -24.52
C ILE A 49 9.86 -0.95 -23.56
N ILE A 50 8.85 -0.24 -24.06
CA ILE A 50 7.99 0.62 -23.24
C ILE A 50 7.18 -0.22 -22.25
N GLU A 51 6.60 -1.34 -22.72
CA GLU A 51 5.82 -2.25 -21.87
C GLU A 51 6.66 -2.82 -20.72
N GLU A 52 7.90 -3.22 -21.01
CA GLU A 52 8.82 -3.72 -19.99
C GLU A 52 9.20 -2.63 -18.98
N GLU A 53 9.54 -1.43 -19.44
CA GLU A 53 9.84 -0.31 -18.52
C GLU A 53 8.63 0.06 -17.67
N LEU A 54 7.43 0.08 -18.24
CA LEU A 54 6.20 0.32 -17.48
C LEU A 54 5.97 -0.77 -16.43
N ARG A 55 6.28 -2.04 -16.74
CA ARG A 55 6.20 -3.14 -15.78
C ARG A 55 7.20 -2.93 -14.64
N VAL A 56 8.45 -2.63 -14.93
CA VAL A 56 9.49 -2.34 -13.93
C VAL A 56 9.08 -1.16 -13.05
N ARG A 57 8.61 -0.07 -13.65
CA ARG A 57 8.16 1.12 -12.93
C ARG A 57 6.98 0.83 -12.00
N ARG A 58 6.02 0.01 -12.44
CA ARG A 58 4.88 -0.43 -11.62
C ARG A 58 5.35 -1.29 -10.45
N ALA A 59 6.22 -2.27 -10.71
CA ALA A 59 6.78 -3.13 -9.68
C ALA A 59 7.51 -2.30 -8.61
N ARG A 60 8.40 -1.38 -9.02
CA ARG A 60 9.10 -0.48 -8.11
C ARG A 60 8.15 0.37 -7.27
N LYS A 61 7.09 0.92 -7.88
CA LYS A 61 6.08 1.70 -7.16
C LYS A 61 5.35 0.83 -6.13
N MET A 62 4.99 -0.41 -6.47
CA MET A 62 4.34 -1.33 -5.56
C MET A 62 5.24 -1.71 -4.37
N THR A 63 6.53 -1.98 -4.63
CA THR A 63 7.52 -2.22 -3.58
C THR A 63 7.62 -1.04 -2.62
N MET A 64 7.72 0.19 -3.14
CA MET A 64 7.80 1.40 -2.31
C MET A 64 6.53 1.62 -1.47
N ILE A 65 5.35 1.33 -2.02
CA ILE A 65 4.09 1.39 -1.26
C ILE A 65 4.07 0.33 -0.16
N ALA A 66 4.53 -0.89 -0.45
CA ALA A 66 4.60 -1.96 0.53
C ALA A 66 5.57 -1.60 1.67
N GLU A 67 6.77 -1.12 1.35
CA GLU A 67 7.76 -0.63 2.32
C GLU A 67 7.20 0.50 3.18
N GLY A 68 6.54 1.50 2.57
CA GLY A 68 5.90 2.58 3.31
C GLY A 68 4.76 2.12 4.21
N SER A 69 3.95 1.15 3.76
CA SER A 69 2.87 0.58 4.56
C SER A 69 3.40 -0.22 5.75
N GLU A 70 4.52 -0.92 5.58
CA GLU A 70 5.15 -1.68 6.64
C GLU A 70 5.84 -0.73 7.64
N ALA A 71 6.53 0.30 7.16
CA ALA A 71 7.11 1.33 8.03
C ALA A 71 6.03 1.98 8.92
N LYS A 72 4.89 2.37 8.33
CA LYS A 72 3.76 2.94 9.09
C LYS A 72 3.20 1.95 10.10
N ARG A 73 3.07 0.67 9.74
CA ARG A 73 2.60 -0.39 10.65
C ARG A 73 3.54 -0.56 11.85
N GLN A 74 4.86 -0.52 11.62
CA GLN A 74 5.86 -0.62 12.68
C GLN A 74 5.83 0.61 13.61
N GLU A 75 5.73 1.82 13.04
CA GLU A 75 5.58 3.06 13.80
C GLU A 75 4.31 3.06 14.66
N ASP A 76 3.17 2.67 14.09
CA ASP A 76 1.88 2.56 14.79
C ASP A 76 1.96 1.53 15.94
N ALA A 77 2.63 0.40 15.72
CA ALA A 77 2.83 -0.63 16.76
C ALA A 77 3.70 -0.11 17.91
N ILE A 78 4.78 0.62 17.61
CA ILE A 78 5.65 1.25 18.61
C ILE A 78 4.88 2.32 19.39
N ALA A 79 4.12 3.18 18.70
CA ALA A 79 3.32 4.23 19.32
C ALA A 79 2.24 3.65 20.23
N LYS A 80 1.55 2.59 19.78
CA LYS A 80 0.57 1.87 20.61
C LYS A 80 1.22 1.27 21.85
N ARG A 81 2.35 0.57 21.69
CA ARG A 81 3.09 0.00 22.81
C ARG A 81 3.55 1.07 23.80
N LYS A 82 4.04 2.22 23.30
CA LYS A 82 4.41 3.36 24.15
C LYS A 82 3.20 3.89 24.92
N ARG A 83 2.05 4.05 24.26
CA ARG A 83 0.81 4.50 24.89
C ARG A 83 0.34 3.54 25.99
N GLU A 84 0.35 2.23 25.72
CA GLU A 84 -0.02 1.20 26.69
C GLU A 84 0.92 1.20 27.91
N LEU A 85 2.22 1.39 27.70
CA LEU A 85 3.20 1.51 28.78
C LEU A 85 2.99 2.78 29.62
N GLU A 86 2.75 3.93 28.98
CA GLU A 86 2.46 5.19 29.67
C GLU A 86 1.15 5.11 30.47
N GLU A 87 0.11 4.49 29.91
CA GLU A 87 -1.15 4.27 30.61
C GLU A 87 -0.98 3.35 31.81
N LYS A 88 -0.22 2.25 31.65
CA LYS A 88 0.12 1.36 32.77
C LYS A 88 0.91 2.09 33.87
N LYS A 89 1.89 2.90 33.48
CA LYS A 89 2.68 3.72 34.42
C LYS A 89 1.78 4.68 35.19
N ARG A 90 0.92 5.44 34.50
CA ARG A 90 -0.05 6.33 35.13
C ARG A 90 -1.04 5.58 36.02
N TRP A 91 -1.48 4.40 35.60
CA TRP A 91 -2.37 3.54 36.38
C TRP A 91 -1.72 3.13 37.70
N GLU A 92 -0.44 2.76 37.69
CA GLU A 92 0.32 2.43 38.89
C GLU A 92 0.61 3.66 39.76
N GLU A 93 1.01 4.79 39.17
CA GLU A 93 1.29 6.04 39.89
C GLU A 93 0.05 6.57 40.64
N THR A 94 -1.12 6.52 40.00
CA THR A 94 -2.40 6.98 40.59
C THR A 94 -3.07 5.93 41.47
N ARG A 95 -2.44 4.77 41.69
CA ARG A 95 -3.04 3.66 42.45
C ARG A 95 -3.43 4.05 43.87
N GLU A 96 -2.52 4.66 44.62
CA GLU A 96 -2.77 4.99 46.03
C GLU A 96 -3.88 6.04 46.19
N GLU A 97 -3.91 7.03 45.30
CA GLU A 97 -4.97 8.03 45.23
C GLU A 97 -6.33 7.36 44.95
N ARG A 98 -6.41 6.53 43.90
CA ARG A 98 -7.65 5.79 43.57
C ARG A 98 -8.10 4.86 44.69
N VAL A 99 -7.18 4.16 45.36
CA VAL A 99 -7.50 3.28 46.49
C VAL A 99 -8.00 4.08 47.68
N THR A 100 -7.40 5.25 47.95
CA THR A 100 -7.83 6.16 49.01
C THR A 100 -9.21 6.72 48.75
N ASP A 101 -9.49 7.15 47.52
CA ASP A 101 -10.80 7.61 47.07
C ASP A 101 -11.86 6.50 47.20
N TRP A 102 -11.53 5.29 46.75
CA TRP A 102 -12.41 4.12 46.88
C TRP A 102 -12.73 3.79 48.35
N ARG A 103 -11.70 3.74 49.21
CA ARG A 103 -11.89 3.52 50.66
C ARG A 103 -12.74 4.61 51.29
N SER A 104 -12.59 5.86 50.86
CA SER A 104 -13.36 7.00 51.35
C SER A 104 -14.82 6.94 50.89
N PHE A 105 -15.07 6.53 49.64
CA PHE A 105 -16.41 6.27 49.11
C PHE A 105 -17.12 5.17 49.90
N GLN A 106 -16.46 4.03 50.09
CA GLN A 106 -17.02 2.91 50.86
C GLN A 106 -17.28 3.30 52.32
N LYS A 107 -16.37 4.05 52.97
CA LYS A 107 -16.60 4.61 54.30
C LYS A 107 -17.80 5.56 54.32
N GLY A 108 -18.01 6.35 53.28
CA GLY A 108 -19.18 7.22 53.12
C GLY A 108 -20.50 6.47 52.91
N GLU A 109 -20.44 5.23 52.41
CA GLU A 109 -21.59 4.35 52.21
C GLU A 109 -21.90 3.54 53.49
N THR A 110 -20.87 3.11 54.24
CA THR A 110 -21.01 2.38 55.52
C THR A 110 -21.23 3.27 56.74
N SER A 111 -20.77 4.54 56.69
CA SER A 111 -21.12 5.53 57.70
C SER A 111 -22.36 6.25 57.20
N GLY A 112 -23.53 5.93 57.77
CA GLY A 112 -24.85 6.44 57.37
C GLY A 112 -25.08 7.96 57.49
N LYS A 113 -24.09 8.81 57.21
CA LYS A 113 -24.28 10.26 57.06
C LYS A 113 -24.83 10.55 55.67
N LYS A 114 -26.17 10.52 55.58
CA LYS A 114 -26.97 11.13 54.51
C LYS A 114 -26.28 12.41 54.00
N LYS A 115 -25.72 12.38 52.79
CA LYS A 115 -25.47 13.62 52.05
C LYS A 115 -26.83 14.26 51.81
N LYS A 116 -27.11 15.36 52.50
CA LYS A 116 -28.26 16.24 52.25
C LYS A 116 -28.17 16.62 50.76
N LYS A 117 -29.15 16.22 49.95
CA LYS A 117 -29.27 16.65 48.55
C LYS A 117 -29.24 18.17 48.55
N GLN A 118 -28.13 18.75 48.13
CA GLN A 118 -28.09 20.17 47.81
C GLN A 118 -28.91 20.30 46.53
N LYS A 119 -30.08 20.92 46.63
CA LYS A 119 -30.93 21.22 45.46
C LYS A 119 -30.05 22.02 44.50
N LEU A 120 -29.79 21.44 43.33
CA LEU A 120 -29.35 22.22 42.18
C LEU A 120 -30.57 23.07 41.79
N GLU A 121 -30.52 24.37 42.07
CA GLU A 121 -31.42 25.33 41.44
C GLU A 121 -31.07 25.32 39.95
N VAL A 122 -31.85 24.59 39.16
CA VAL A 122 -31.85 24.74 37.71
C VAL A 122 -32.58 26.05 37.45
N LEU A 123 -31.81 27.11 37.14
CA LEU A 123 -32.36 28.32 36.53
C LEU A 123 -32.89 27.93 35.15
N GLY A 124 -34.20 28.04 34.98
CA GLY A 124 -34.86 28.03 33.68
C GLY A 124 -34.63 29.32 32.91
#